data_AF-A0A4Y2JIW3-F1
#
_entry.id   AF-A0A4Y2JIW3-F1
#
_cell.length_a   1.000
_cell.length_b   1.000
_cell.length_c   1.000
_cell.angle_alpha   90.00
_cell.angle_beta   90.00
_cell.angle_gamma   90.00
#
_symmetry.space_group_name_H-M   'P 1'
#
loop_
_entity.id
_entity.type
_entity.pdbx_description
1 polymer ?
#
loop_
_entity_poly.entity_id
_entity_poly.type
_entity_poly.pdbx_seq_one_letter_code
_entity_poly.pdbx_strand_id
1 'polypeptide(L)'
;MDSDPNSRFKKIFTCKSKLNGRVDSGIVCLNEGTDTMWKEEIRLNDEASVFVAEAVAIQMAVEKVGPTKEKIVIFSDSRSVLMALEFNKNH
;
A
#
# COMPACT_ATOMS: atom_id res chain seq x y z
N MET A 1 -7.07 -16.90 -22.07
CA MET A 1 -5.94 -15.98 -21.82
C MET A 1 -5.09 -16.64 -20.77
N ASP A 2 -3.91 -17.09 -21.18
CA ASP A 2 -3.05 -17.96 -20.41
C ASP A 2 -2.54 -17.26 -19.15
N SER A 3 -2.96 -17.78 -18.00
CA SER A 3 -2.40 -17.41 -16.70
C SER A 3 -1.15 -18.26 -16.53
N ASP A 4 0.03 -17.65 -16.71
CA ASP A 4 1.30 -18.30 -16.43
C ASP A 4 1.33 -18.78 -14.97
N PRO A 5 1.45 -20.11 -14.71
CA PRO A 5 1.46 -20.66 -13.36
C PRO A 5 2.68 -20.21 -12.52
N ASN A 6 3.64 -19.49 -13.13
CA ASN A 6 4.76 -18.85 -12.44
C ASN A 6 4.55 -17.36 -12.11
N SER A 7 3.42 -16.75 -12.47
CA SER A 7 3.12 -15.37 -12.11
C SER A 7 2.67 -15.26 -10.64
N ARG A 8 3.52 -15.66 -9.69
CA ARG A 8 3.32 -15.41 -8.26
C ARG A 8 3.46 -13.92 -8.02
N PHE A 9 2.35 -13.21 -7.87
CA PHE A 9 2.35 -11.80 -7.48
C PHE A 9 1.94 -11.65 -6.01
N LYS A 10 2.60 -10.72 -5.32
CA LYS A 10 2.24 -10.35 -3.94
C LYS A 10 1.17 -9.27 -3.98
N LYS A 11 0.19 -9.38 -3.09
CA LYS A 11 -0.88 -8.40 -2.92
C LYS A 11 -0.61 -7.63 -1.65
N ILE A 12 -0.42 -6.31 -1.74
CA ILE A 12 -0.26 -5.45 -0.58
C ILE A 12 -1.50 -4.58 -0.47
N PHE A 13 -2.12 -4.55 0.70
CA PHE A 13 -3.25 -3.68 0.99
C PHE A 13 -2.81 -2.58 1.93
N THR A 14 -3.17 -1.35 1.60
CA THR A 14 -2.92 -0.18 2.44
C THR A 14 -4.17 0.13 3.27
N CYS A 15 -3.95 0.66 4.47
CA CYS A 15 -5.01 1.12 5.34
C CYS A 15 -4.57 2.36 6.10
N LYS A 16 -5.48 3.30 6.22
CA LYS A 16 -5.36 4.53 7.02
C LYS A 16 -6.41 4.55 8.12
N SER A 17 -6.05 5.10 9.26
CA SER A 17 -6.95 5.31 10.39
C SER A 17 -6.87 6.77 10.84
N LYS A 18 -8.02 7.37 11.17
CA LYS A 18 -8.06 8.61 11.95
C LYS A 18 -9.18 8.55 12.97
N LEU A 19 -8.84 8.46 14.25
CA LEU A 19 -9.80 8.38 15.35
C LEU A 19 -9.32 9.22 16.54
N ASN A 20 -10.17 10.11 17.06
CA ASN A 20 -9.87 10.97 18.21
C ASN A 20 -8.55 11.75 18.08
N GLY A 21 -8.29 12.32 16.89
CA GLY A 21 -7.05 13.04 16.59
C GLY A 21 -5.84 12.14 16.35
N ARG A 22 -5.95 10.84 16.58
CA ARG A 22 -4.88 9.87 16.28
C ARG A 22 -4.96 9.43 14.84
N VAL A 23 -3.82 9.42 14.16
CA VAL A 23 -3.66 9.08 12.75
C VAL A 23 -2.65 7.95 12.63
N ASP A 24 -3.07 6.86 12.01
CA ASP A 24 -2.26 5.68 11.79
C ASP A 24 -2.25 5.31 10.31
N SER A 25 -1.17 4.65 9.91
CA SER A 25 -0.97 4.11 8.57
C SER A 25 -0.53 2.66 8.69
N GLY A 26 -1.04 1.79 7.84
CA GLY A 26 -0.76 0.36 7.90
C GLY A 26 -0.79 -0.30 6.54
N ILE A 27 -0.07 -1.42 6.47
CA ILE A 27 0.05 -2.27 5.30
C ILE A 27 0.00 -3.74 5.67
N VAL A 28 -0.59 -4.56 4.80
CA VAL A 28 -0.55 -6.01 4.91
C VAL A 28 -0.24 -6.63 3.56
N CYS A 29 0.74 -7.54 3.53
CA CYS A 29 1.09 -8.31 2.35
C CYS A 29 0.54 -9.72 2.46
N LEU A 30 -0.24 -10.11 1.46
CA LEU A 30 -0.78 -11.45 1.31
C LEU A 30 -0.08 -12.18 0.17
N ASN A 31 0.08 -13.49 0.34
CA ASN A 31 0.39 -14.38 -0.77
C ASN A 31 -0.86 -14.56 -1.67
N GLU A 32 -0.73 -15.35 -2.73
CA GLU A 32 -1.84 -15.63 -3.64
C GLU A 32 -3.01 -16.35 -2.95
N GLY A 33 -2.70 -17.25 -2.02
CA GLY A 33 -3.63 -18.00 -1.18
C GLY A 33 -4.26 -17.20 -0.04
N THR A 34 -4.07 -15.87 0.00
CA THR A 34 -4.58 -14.94 1.02
C THR A 34 -3.96 -15.08 2.41
N ASP A 35 -2.92 -15.90 2.57
CA ASP A 35 -2.18 -15.97 3.82
C ASP A 35 -1.38 -14.68 4.04
N THR A 36 -1.38 -14.19 5.27
CA THR A 36 -0.59 -13.02 5.67
C THR A 36 0.88 -13.39 5.70
N MET A 37 1.67 -12.76 4.84
CA MET A 37 3.13 -12.90 4.83
C MET A 37 3.78 -11.98 5.86
N TRP A 38 3.35 -10.72 5.87
CA TRP A 38 3.81 -9.69 6.81
C TRP A 38 2.79 -8.55 6.88
N LYS A 39 2.87 -7.78 7.96
CA LYS A 39 2.10 -6.55 8.16
C LYS A 39 2.95 -5.52 8.90
N GLU A 40 2.69 -4.24 8.64
CA GLU A 40 3.32 -3.14 9.36
C GLU A 40 2.30 -2.04 9.63
N GLU A 41 2.44 -1.36 10.76
CA GLU A 41 1.61 -0.25 11.17
C GLU A 41 2.52 0.80 11.80
N ILE A 42 2.28 2.07 11.50
CA ILE A 42 2.99 3.19 12.08
C ILE A 42 2.02 4.26 12.57
N ARG A 43 2.41 4.89 13.68
CA ARG A 43 1.74 6.08 14.20
C ARG A 43 2.29 7.31 13.49
N LEU A 44 1.41 8.08 12.89
CA LEU A 44 1.76 9.39 12.31
C LEU A 44 1.48 10.51 13.30
N ASN A 45 1.92 11.72 12.95
CA ASN A 45 1.54 12.92 13.69
C ASN A 45 0.01 13.09 13.71
N ASP A 46 -0.53 13.59 14.82
CA ASP A 46 -1.98 13.76 15.05
C ASP A 46 -2.64 14.73 14.06
N GLU A 47 -1.86 15.69 13.57
CA GLU A 47 -2.27 16.67 12.57
C GLU A 47 -2.23 16.11 11.15
N ALA A 48 -1.63 14.93 10.93
CA ALA A 48 -1.59 14.31 9.61
C ALA A 48 -3.01 14.12 9.04
N SER A 49 -3.13 14.36 7.74
CA SER A 49 -4.38 14.11 7.04
C SER A 49 -4.51 12.62 6.70
N VAL A 50 -5.74 12.15 6.48
CA VAL A 50 -5.99 10.79 5.98
C VAL A 50 -5.38 10.57 4.59
N PHE A 51 -5.20 11.64 3.81
CA PHE A 51 -4.47 11.59 2.54
C PHE A 51 -2.99 11.28 2.77
N VAL A 52 -2.34 11.98 3.70
CA VAL A 52 -0.93 11.73 4.06
C VAL A 52 -0.78 10.33 4.63
N ALA A 53 -1.68 9.89 5.51
CA ALA A 53 -1.62 8.55 6.09
C ALA A 53 -1.64 7.44 5.03
N GLU A 54 -2.49 7.58 4.02
CA GLU A 54 -2.53 6.62 2.94
C GLU A 54 -1.32 6.72 1.98
N ALA A 55 -0.88 7.94 1.67
CA ALA A 55 0.33 8.13 0.85
C ALA A 55 1.56 7.48 1.52
N VAL A 56 1.67 7.62 2.84
CA VAL A 56 2.71 6.96 3.64
C VAL A 56 2.54 5.44 3.61
N ALA A 57 1.31 4.89 3.65
CA ALA A 57 1.10 3.45 3.55
C ALA A 57 1.65 2.90 2.22
N ILE A 58 1.40 3.61 1.10
CA ILE A 58 1.95 3.23 -0.21
C ILE A 58 3.47 3.32 -0.21
N GLN A 59 4.04 4.39 0.35
CA GLN A 59 5.50 4.53 0.48
C GLN A 59 6.11 3.37 1.28
N MET A 60 5.55 3.06 2.45
CA MET A 60 5.99 1.94 3.29
C MET A 60 5.92 0.62 2.53
N ALA A 61 4.85 0.38 1.76
CA ALA A 61 4.73 -0.83 0.94
C ALA A 61 5.88 -0.95 -0.07
N VAL A 62 6.22 0.15 -0.76
CA VAL A 62 7.32 0.17 -1.74
C VAL A 62 8.68 -0.03 -1.05
N GLU A 63 8.93 0.65 0.06
CA GLU A 63 10.17 0.54 0.82
C GLU A 63 10.35 -0.86 1.42
N LYS A 64 9.27 -1.45 1.95
CA LYS A 64 9.30 -2.78 2.57
C LYS A 64 9.61 -3.90 1.57
N VAL A 65 9.10 -3.77 0.35
CA VAL A 65 9.40 -4.70 -0.73
C VAL A 65 10.86 -4.57 -1.15
N GLY A 66 11.34 -3.34 -1.31
CA GLY A 66 12.65 -3.06 -1.88
C GLY A 66 12.78 -3.50 -3.35
N PRO A 67 14.00 -3.65 -3.87
CA PRO A 67 14.23 -4.12 -5.23
C PRO A 67 13.79 -5.58 -5.40
N THR A 68 12.85 -5.84 -6.31
CA THR A 68 12.38 -7.20 -6.63
C THR A 68 12.08 -7.35 -8.11
N LYS A 69 12.19 -8.58 -8.63
CA LYS A 69 11.72 -8.97 -9.97
C LYS A 69 10.29 -9.52 -9.94
N GLU A 70 9.75 -9.78 -8.76
CA GLU A 70 8.38 -10.26 -8.59
C GLU A 70 7.40 -9.13 -8.90
N LYS A 71 6.29 -9.47 -9.57
CA LYS A 71 5.20 -8.53 -9.75
C LYS A 71 4.52 -8.27 -8.40
N ILE A 72 4.30 -7.00 -8.09
CA ILE A 72 3.58 -6.58 -6.88
C ILE A 72 2.41 -5.72 -7.26
N VAL A 73 1.30 -5.95 -6.58
CA VAL A 73 0.07 -5.16 -6.73
C VAL A 73 -0.27 -4.54 -5.39
N ILE A 74 -0.23 -3.22 -5.32
CA ILE A 74 -0.64 -2.44 -4.16
C ILE A 74 -2.09 -2.01 -4.36
N PHE A 75 -2.95 -2.35 -3.42
CA PHE A 75 -4.35 -1.98 -3.37
C PHE A 75 -4.55 -0.90 -2.32
N SER A 76 -5.07 0.25 -2.75
CA SER A 76 -5.47 1.37 -1.89
C SER A 76 -6.91 1.75 -2.20
N ASP A 77 -7.67 2.08 -1.16
CA ASP A 77 -9.03 2.60 -1.30
C ASP A 77 -9.08 4.14 -1.42
N SER A 78 -7.92 4.82 -1.38
CA SER A 78 -7.84 6.27 -1.54
C SER A 78 -7.68 6.67 -2.99
N ARG A 79 -8.81 6.93 -3.65
CA ARG A 79 -8.85 7.48 -5.01
C ARG A 79 -7.99 8.73 -5.16
N SER A 80 -7.99 9.61 -4.15
CA SER A 80 -7.20 10.86 -4.19
C SER A 80 -5.70 10.62 -4.28
N VAL A 81 -5.17 9.63 -3.58
CA VAL A 81 -3.74 9.34 -3.62
C VAL A 81 -3.37 8.66 -4.94
N LEU A 82 -4.20 7.73 -5.42
CA LEU A 82 -3.99 7.08 -6.72
C LEU A 82 -3.97 8.10 -7.87
N MET A 83 -4.90 9.06 -7.87
CA MET A 83 -4.91 10.14 -8.87
C MET A 83 -3.66 11.03 -8.80
N ALA A 84 -3.17 11.35 -7.59
CA ALA A 84 -1.95 12.14 -7.42
C ALA A 84 -0.71 11.41 -7.96
N LEU A 85 -0.66 10.07 -7.83
CA LEU A 85 0.41 9.25 -8.39
C LEU A 85 0.32 9.15 -9.92
N GLU A 86 -0.88 9.05 -10.48
CA GLU A 86 -1.07 9.02 -11.94
C GLU A 86 -0.74 10.35 -12.62
N PHE A 87 -1.00 11.48 -11.95
CA PHE A 87 -0.70 12.81 -12.49
C PHE A 87 0.78 12.99 -12.88
N ASN A 88 1.69 12.36 -12.14
CA ASN A 88 3.14 12.41 -12.43
C ASN A 88 3.58 11.60 -13.66
N LYS A 89 2.68 10.87 -14.34
CA LYS A 89 3.06 10.09 -15.54
C LYS A 89 3.09 10.91 -16.85
N ASN A 90 2.54 12.13 -16.83
CA ASN A 90 2.32 12.95 -18.03
C ASN A 90 3.19 14.22 -18.10
N HIS A 91 4.23 14.33 -17.26
CA HIS A 91 5.24 15.39 -17.26
C HIS A 91 6.64 14.77 -17.32
#